data_AF-A0A399GCN3-F1
#
_entry.id   AF-A0A399GCN3-F1
#
_cell.length_a   1.000
_cell.length_b   1.000
_cell.length_c   1.000
_cell.angle_alpha   90.00
_cell.angle_beta   90.00
_cell.angle_gamma   90.00
#
_symmetry.space_group_name_H-M   'P 1'
#
loop_
_entity.id
_entity.type
_entity.pdbx_description
1 polymer ?
#
loop_
_entity_poly.entity_id
_entity_poly.type
_entity_poly.pdbx_seq_one_letter_code
_entity_poly.pdbx_strand_id
1 'polypeptide(L)'
;MDNVPGEIQEAIGSDDTDKLVKLLRVYPERSYEELQDSLTIAISTGSLRMIEILLDHGATLKYSSYDELFIREEPAIFKQLIDHGWDINSTEFERPPVHQALHNESLLRWLLDNGADPNIKSVRRRSCLQTGTALAAAAQFKDPTALQILLSHGAEMDPLALFDAIKVRGHKNGTATMAVLIDHGADVNYMTKNWTTPLLHSVHYRSKEKVLYLLKHGADPTLRGRVGKDTPAECAQRRGDQELFEILKAAEVEHAQ
;
A
#
# COMPACT_ATOMS: atom_id res chain seq x y z
N MET A 1 4.05 44.47 20.56
CA MET A 1 4.87 43.55 21.37
C MET A 1 3.92 42.93 22.38
N ASP A 2 3.61 41.65 22.42
CA ASP A 2 3.98 40.45 21.68
C ASP A 2 2.88 39.46 22.12
N ASN A 3 2.11 38.83 21.24
CA ASN A 3 2.23 37.39 20.97
C ASN A 3 1.03 36.98 20.08
N VAL A 4 1.09 37.23 18.77
CA VAL A 4 -0.03 37.03 17.81
C VAL A 4 -0.05 35.68 17.05
N PRO A 5 0.80 34.66 17.32
CA PRO A 5 0.56 33.29 16.81
C PRO A 5 -0.70 32.65 17.39
N GLY A 6 -1.07 33.02 18.62
CA GLY A 6 -2.19 32.40 19.33
C GLY A 6 -3.56 32.76 18.77
N GLU A 7 -3.76 33.94 18.19
CA GLU A 7 -5.10 34.40 17.80
C GLU A 7 -5.67 33.67 16.57
N ILE A 8 -4.81 33.27 15.62
CA ILE A 8 -5.21 32.43 14.48
C ILE A 8 -5.53 31.02 14.97
N GLN A 9 -4.66 30.43 15.80
CA GLN A 9 -4.90 29.10 16.35
C GLN A 9 -6.14 29.07 17.23
N GLU A 10 -6.40 30.14 18.00
CA GLU A 10 -7.62 30.32 18.77
C GLU A 10 -8.83 30.41 17.86
N ALA A 11 -8.78 31.22 16.79
CA ALA A 11 -9.87 31.32 15.82
C ALA A 11 -10.17 29.97 15.16
N ILE A 12 -9.15 29.19 14.81
CA ILE A 12 -9.30 27.85 14.25
C ILE A 12 -9.88 26.89 15.30
N GLY A 13 -9.35 26.91 16.53
CA GLY A 13 -9.81 26.06 17.62
C GLY A 13 -11.25 26.35 18.08
N SER A 14 -11.71 27.59 17.90
CA SER A 14 -13.10 27.99 18.15
C SER A 14 -14.01 27.94 16.92
N ASP A 15 -13.49 27.50 15.77
CA ASP A 15 -14.18 27.52 14.47
C ASP A 15 -14.74 28.91 14.06
N ASP A 16 -14.07 29.99 14.46
CA ASP A 16 -14.45 31.38 14.17
C ASP A 16 -13.86 31.86 12.83
N THR A 17 -14.57 31.53 11.75
CA THR A 17 -14.14 31.82 10.37
C THR A 17 -14.04 33.33 10.08
N ASP A 18 -14.90 34.15 10.68
CA ASP A 18 -14.90 35.60 10.49
C ASP A 18 -13.66 36.24 11.14
N LYS A 19 -13.30 35.78 12.35
CA LYS A 19 -12.05 36.18 13.02
C LYS A 19 -10.84 35.76 12.21
N LEU A 20 -10.81 34.54 11.67
CA LEU A 20 -9.71 34.07 10.82
C LEU A 20 -9.54 34.95 9.58
N VAL A 21 -10.61 35.17 8.81
CA VAL A 21 -10.56 36.01 7.60
C VAL A 21 -10.10 37.43 7.92
N LYS A 22 -10.58 38.00 9.04
CA LYS A 22 -10.15 39.33 9.48
C LYS A 22 -8.65 39.36 9.81
N LEU A 23 -8.15 38.36 10.53
CA LEU A 23 -6.73 38.26 10.90
C LEU A 23 -5.83 38.13 9.67
N LEU A 24 -6.22 37.29 8.70
CA LEU A 24 -5.45 37.10 7.46
C LEU A 24 -5.47 38.34 6.54
N ARG A 25 -6.58 39.11 6.53
CA ARG A 25 -6.65 40.38 5.79
C ARG A 25 -5.78 41.47 6.39
N VAL A 26 -5.74 41.59 7.72
CA VAL A 26 -4.96 42.63 8.41
C VAL A 26 -3.47 42.32 8.34
N TYR A 27 -3.11 41.05 8.31
CA TYR A 27 -1.73 40.57 8.29
C TYR A 27 -1.54 39.57 7.12
N PRO A 28 -1.44 40.03 5.86
CA PRO A 28 -1.33 39.15 4.71
C PRO A 28 0.04 38.45 4.61
N GLU A 29 1.11 39.08 5.11
CA GLU A 29 2.49 38.58 5.11
C GLU A 29 2.83 37.81 6.39
N ARG A 30 1.88 36.99 6.89
CA ARG A 30 2.13 36.15 8.06
C ARG A 30 3.32 35.23 7.80
N SER A 31 3.97 34.80 8.88
CA SER A 31 5.10 33.90 8.71
C SER A 31 4.64 32.63 7.99
N TYR A 32 5.43 32.19 7.02
CA TYR A 32 5.18 30.95 6.30
C TYR A 32 4.92 29.79 7.27
N GLU A 33 5.65 29.71 8.38
CA GLU A 33 5.46 28.67 9.38
C GLU A 33 4.09 28.72 10.06
N GLU A 34 3.66 29.89 10.53
CA GLU A 34 2.36 30.08 11.19
C GLU A 34 1.19 29.69 10.29
N LEU A 35 1.25 30.03 9.00
CA LEU A 35 0.20 29.68 8.04
C LEU A 35 0.08 28.16 7.83
N GLN A 36 1.21 27.45 7.73
CA GLN A 36 1.19 25.99 7.55
C GLN A 36 0.83 25.23 8.83
N ASP A 37 1.24 25.73 9.99
CA ASP A 37 0.89 25.13 11.27
C ASP A 37 -0.61 25.32 11.54
N SER A 38 -1.17 26.45 11.12
CA SER A 38 -2.61 26.72 11.12
C SER A 38 -3.38 25.73 10.25
N LEU A 39 -2.87 25.39 9.06
CA LEU A 39 -3.48 24.35 8.21
C LEU A 39 -3.46 22.98 8.88
N THR A 40 -2.38 22.63 9.60
CA THR A 40 -2.32 21.38 10.38
C THR A 40 -3.44 21.32 11.42
N ILE A 41 -3.70 22.41 12.15
CA ILE A 41 -4.77 22.48 13.16
C ILE A 41 -6.15 22.45 12.49
N ALA A 42 -6.36 23.17 11.38
CA ALA A 42 -7.63 23.17 10.67
C ALA A 42 -7.98 21.78 10.10
N ILE A 43 -6.96 21.04 9.63
CA ILE A 43 -7.12 19.64 9.26
C ILE A 43 -7.50 18.84 10.49
N SER A 44 -6.76 18.92 11.61
CA SER A 44 -7.05 18.11 12.80
C SER A 44 -8.45 18.34 13.38
N THR A 45 -9.01 19.55 13.27
CA THR A 45 -10.39 19.84 13.66
C THR A 45 -11.43 19.37 12.64
N GLY A 46 -11.04 19.18 11.37
CA GLY A 46 -11.92 18.77 10.28
C GLY A 46 -12.77 19.90 9.70
N SER A 47 -12.43 21.15 10.01
CA SER A 47 -13.21 22.29 9.53
C SER A 47 -12.86 22.60 8.06
N LEU A 48 -13.67 22.07 7.15
CA LEU A 48 -13.54 22.31 5.70
C LEU A 48 -13.50 23.80 5.35
N ARG A 49 -14.22 24.63 6.11
CA ARG A 49 -14.24 26.07 5.86
C ARG A 49 -12.93 26.74 6.26
N MET A 50 -12.34 26.33 7.38
CA MET A 50 -11.03 26.82 7.82
C MET A 50 -9.92 26.38 6.86
N ILE A 51 -9.97 25.13 6.41
CA ILE A 51 -9.04 24.58 5.42
C ILE A 51 -9.11 25.43 4.14
N GLU A 52 -10.31 25.63 3.57
CA GLU A 52 -10.53 26.44 2.37
C GLU A 52 -9.93 27.84 2.51
N ILE A 53 -10.24 28.56 3.60
CA ILE A 53 -9.72 29.90 3.86
C ILE A 53 -8.19 29.90 3.89
N LEU A 54 -7.58 28.92 4.55
CA LEU A 54 -6.11 28.85 4.67
C LEU A 54 -5.46 28.54 3.31
N LEU A 55 -6.04 27.63 2.52
CA LEU A 55 -5.55 27.31 1.18
C LEU A 55 -5.68 28.51 0.22
N ASP A 56 -6.78 29.27 0.30
CA ASP A 56 -6.98 30.53 -0.44
C ASP A 56 -5.89 31.58 -0.16
N HIS A 57 -5.31 31.54 1.05
CA HIS A 57 -4.24 32.45 1.47
C HIS A 57 -2.83 31.83 1.28
N GLY A 58 -2.72 30.72 0.55
CA GLY A 58 -1.43 30.12 0.16
C GLY A 58 -0.87 29.11 1.15
N ALA A 59 -1.69 28.57 2.06
CA ALA A 59 -1.28 27.42 2.87
C ALA A 59 -1.05 26.18 1.98
N THR A 60 -0.02 25.41 2.30
CA THR A 60 0.41 24.19 1.61
C THR A 60 0.75 23.12 2.65
N LEU A 61 0.59 21.85 2.31
CA LEU A 61 0.91 20.77 3.24
C LEU A 61 2.39 20.75 3.63
N LYS A 62 2.65 20.58 4.93
CA LYS A 62 3.89 20.07 5.51
C LYS A 62 3.71 18.62 5.95
N TYR A 63 4.81 17.99 6.39
CA TYR A 63 4.78 16.64 6.97
C TYR A 63 3.75 16.49 8.10
N SER A 64 3.63 17.46 9.01
CA SER A 64 2.65 17.40 10.11
C SER A 64 1.20 17.37 9.63
N SER A 65 0.84 18.25 8.69
CA SER A 65 -0.50 18.27 8.10
C SER A 65 -0.76 17.05 7.21
N TYR A 66 0.27 16.50 6.58
CA TYR A 66 0.16 15.27 5.80
C TYR A 66 -0.14 14.07 6.70
N ASP A 67 0.55 13.94 7.83
CA ASP A 67 0.26 12.91 8.82
C ASP A 67 -1.16 13.06 9.37
N GLU A 68 -1.58 14.29 9.71
CA GLU A 68 -2.94 14.56 10.21
C GLU A 68 -4.03 14.23 9.17
N LEU A 69 -3.79 14.53 7.89
CA LEU A 69 -4.69 14.19 6.78
C LEU A 69 -4.97 12.66 6.73
N PHE A 70 -3.96 11.83 6.97
CA PHE A 70 -4.09 10.37 7.04
C PHE A 70 -4.45 9.82 8.42
N ILE A 71 -4.51 10.64 9.45
CA ILE A 71 -5.18 10.30 10.72
C ILE A 71 -6.70 10.46 10.57
N ARG A 72 -7.14 11.49 9.83
CA ARG A 72 -8.57 11.77 9.61
C ARG A 72 -9.20 10.92 8.52
N GLU A 73 -8.47 10.72 7.42
CA GLU A 73 -8.90 9.90 6.30
C GLU A 73 -10.25 10.34 5.68
N GLU A 74 -10.53 11.65 5.71
CA GLU A 74 -11.80 12.22 5.24
C GLU A 74 -11.73 12.70 3.79
N PRO A 75 -12.43 12.05 2.83
CA PRO A 75 -12.35 12.38 1.41
C PRO A 75 -12.64 13.85 1.05
N ALA A 76 -13.47 14.54 1.85
CA ALA A 76 -13.78 15.94 1.63
C ALA A 76 -12.56 16.86 1.77
N ILE A 77 -11.65 16.56 2.71
CA ILE A 77 -10.42 17.32 2.92
C ILE A 77 -9.47 17.10 1.73
N PHE A 78 -9.28 15.85 1.30
CA PHE A 78 -8.48 15.53 0.11
C PHE A 78 -9.01 16.26 -1.12
N LYS A 79 -10.34 16.27 -1.30
CA LYS A 79 -10.96 16.98 -2.41
C LYS A 79 -10.61 18.47 -2.42
N GLN A 80 -10.74 19.15 -1.28
CA GLN A 80 -10.35 20.57 -1.19
C GLN A 80 -8.88 20.78 -1.51
N LEU A 81 -7.99 19.95 -0.97
CA LEU A 81 -6.56 20.04 -1.27
C LEU A 81 -6.29 19.92 -2.78
N ILE A 82 -6.91 18.93 -3.44
CA ILE A 82 -6.78 18.71 -4.90
C ILE A 82 -7.35 19.89 -5.69
N ASP A 83 -8.52 20.40 -5.30
CA ASP A 83 -9.15 21.57 -5.95
C ASP A 83 -8.27 22.83 -5.82
N HIS A 84 -7.42 22.90 -4.79
CA HIS A 84 -6.40 23.94 -4.60
C HIS A 84 -4.99 23.55 -5.13
N GLY A 85 -4.90 22.51 -5.95
CA GLY A 85 -3.69 22.15 -6.69
C GLY A 85 -2.71 21.25 -5.96
N TRP A 86 -3.10 20.64 -4.83
CA TRP A 86 -2.30 19.57 -4.22
C TRP A 86 -2.25 18.35 -5.14
N ASP A 87 -1.04 17.83 -5.34
CA ASP A 87 -0.81 16.65 -6.16
C ASP A 87 -1.12 15.37 -5.36
N ILE A 88 -2.19 14.67 -5.75
CA ILE A 88 -2.58 13.35 -5.20
C ILE A 88 -1.48 12.28 -5.39
N ASN A 89 -0.52 12.53 -6.29
CA ASN A 89 0.61 11.68 -6.59
C ASN A 89 1.92 12.18 -5.97
N SER A 90 1.85 13.16 -5.06
CA SER A 90 3.01 13.77 -4.45
C SER A 90 3.89 12.73 -3.75
N THR A 91 5.20 12.76 -4.09
CA THR A 91 6.24 11.98 -3.41
C THR A 91 7.03 12.79 -2.39
N GLU A 92 6.61 14.03 -2.10
CA GLU A 92 7.32 14.96 -1.22
C GLU A 92 7.41 14.43 0.22
N PHE A 93 6.43 13.63 0.64
CA PHE A 93 6.29 13.09 2.00
C PHE A 93 6.84 11.66 2.17
N GLU A 94 7.72 11.20 1.27
CA GLU A 94 8.32 9.85 1.23
C GLU A 94 7.34 8.70 0.91
N ARG A 95 6.14 8.75 1.50
CA ARG A 95 5.03 7.81 1.28
C ARG A 95 3.93 8.50 0.47
N PRO A 96 3.74 8.13 -0.81
CA PRO A 96 2.63 8.61 -1.61
C PRO A 96 1.27 8.33 -0.95
N PRO A 97 0.23 9.14 -1.23
CA PRO A 97 -1.11 8.97 -0.66
C PRO A 97 -1.66 7.55 -0.74
N VAL A 98 -1.47 6.87 -1.89
CA VAL A 98 -1.92 5.50 -2.11
C VAL A 98 -1.30 4.48 -1.15
N HIS A 99 -0.06 4.71 -0.68
CA HIS A 99 0.59 3.82 0.30
C HIS A 99 0.07 4.02 1.71
N GLN A 100 -0.32 5.25 2.07
CA GLN A 100 -0.84 5.54 3.41
C GLN A 100 -2.23 4.93 3.60
N ALA A 101 -3.06 4.94 2.56
CA ALA A 101 -4.44 4.45 2.61
C ALA A 101 -4.59 2.91 2.54
N LEU A 102 -3.50 2.13 2.48
CA LEU A 102 -3.58 0.67 2.29
C LEU A 102 -4.42 -0.07 3.33
N HIS A 103 -4.56 0.49 4.53
CA HIS A 103 -5.31 -0.09 5.64
C HIS A 103 -6.78 0.40 5.70
N ASN A 104 -7.14 1.38 4.87
CA ASN A 104 -8.49 1.92 4.76
C ASN A 104 -9.02 1.72 3.33
N GLU A 105 -9.83 0.67 3.16
CA GLU A 105 -10.40 0.29 1.87
C GLU A 105 -11.20 1.43 1.20
N SER A 106 -11.92 2.22 1.99
CA SER A 106 -12.78 3.30 1.47
C SER A 106 -11.95 4.47 0.96
N LEU A 107 -10.95 4.89 1.74
CA LEU A 107 -10.03 5.95 1.33
C LEU A 107 -9.16 5.50 0.14
N LEU A 108 -8.67 4.26 0.16
CA LEU A 108 -7.87 3.72 -0.94
C LEU A 108 -8.62 3.74 -2.27
N ARG A 109 -9.88 3.27 -2.27
CA ARG A 109 -10.75 3.37 -3.45
C ARG A 109 -10.94 4.81 -3.88
N TRP A 110 -11.28 5.68 -2.94
CA TRP A 110 -11.51 7.09 -3.25
C TRP A 110 -10.27 7.75 -3.88
N LEU A 111 -9.08 7.52 -3.35
CA LEU A 111 -7.84 8.07 -3.91
C LEU A 111 -7.61 7.58 -5.35
N LEU A 112 -7.78 6.28 -5.60
CA LEU A 112 -7.58 5.68 -6.93
C LEU A 112 -8.66 6.16 -7.93
N ASP A 113 -9.92 6.24 -7.51
CA ASP A 113 -11.03 6.79 -8.30
C ASP A 113 -10.82 8.27 -8.66
N ASN A 114 -10.00 9.00 -7.89
CA ASN A 114 -9.66 10.41 -8.10
C ASN A 114 -8.25 10.62 -8.68
N GLY A 115 -7.67 9.61 -9.31
CA GLY A 115 -6.45 9.74 -10.12
C GLY A 115 -5.13 9.52 -9.37
N ALA A 116 -5.17 8.93 -8.17
CA ALA A 116 -3.96 8.39 -7.56
C ALA A 116 -3.41 7.24 -8.43
N ASP A 117 -2.13 7.30 -8.77
CA ASP A 117 -1.46 6.25 -9.53
C ASP A 117 -0.97 5.14 -8.57
N PRO A 118 -1.48 3.90 -8.69
CA PRO A 118 -1.09 2.80 -7.82
C PRO A 118 0.36 2.33 -8.00
N ASN A 119 1.02 2.76 -9.08
CA ASN A 119 2.37 2.34 -9.46
C ASN A 119 3.47 3.26 -8.96
N ILE A 120 3.10 4.37 -8.30
CA ILE A 120 4.08 5.25 -7.67
C ILE A 120 4.87 4.43 -6.65
N LYS A 121 6.17 4.69 -6.58
CA LYS A 121 7.07 4.03 -5.65
C LYS A 121 7.31 4.95 -4.47
N SER A 122 7.15 4.43 -3.26
CA SER A 122 7.59 5.16 -2.08
C SER A 122 9.12 5.33 -2.12
N VAL A 123 9.57 6.55 -1.83
CA VAL A 123 10.98 6.94 -1.82
C VAL A 123 11.48 6.89 -0.39
N ARG A 124 12.56 6.14 -0.14
CA ARG A 124 13.14 5.98 1.20
C ARG A 124 14.27 6.98 1.42
N ARG A 125 14.20 7.83 2.46
CA ARG A 125 15.41 8.55 2.92
C ARG A 125 16.06 7.91 4.15
N ARG A 126 15.37 7.41 5.18
CA ARG A 126 16.02 6.74 6.33
C ARG A 126 15.19 5.64 7.02
N SER A 127 15.81 4.46 7.12
CA SER A 127 15.63 3.37 8.12
C SER A 127 14.28 2.69 8.41
N CYS A 128 13.35 2.54 7.46
CA CYS A 128 12.24 1.56 7.58
C CYS A 128 12.16 0.65 6.34
N LEU A 129 11.84 -0.63 6.54
CA LEU A 129 11.80 -1.70 5.54
C LEU A 129 10.58 -1.54 4.62
N GLN A 130 10.70 -0.84 3.49
CA GLN A 130 10.13 -1.21 2.18
C GLN A 130 10.09 0.00 1.23
N THR A 131 11.01 0.01 0.28
CA THR A 131 10.83 0.70 -1.01
C THR A 131 9.97 -0.19 -1.91
N GLY A 132 8.93 0.35 -2.54
CA GLY A 132 8.11 -0.44 -3.45
C GLY A 132 6.81 0.25 -3.90
N THR A 133 6.09 -0.43 -4.79
CA THR A 133 4.72 -0.05 -5.18
C THR A 133 3.75 -0.33 -4.03
N ALA A 134 2.57 0.28 -4.08
CA ALA A 134 1.50 0.01 -3.11
C ALA A 134 1.12 -1.48 -3.10
N LEU A 135 1.15 -2.15 -4.26
CA LEU A 135 0.88 -3.58 -4.41
C LEU A 135 1.87 -4.44 -3.61
N ALA A 136 3.17 -4.15 -3.71
CA ALA A 136 4.20 -4.89 -2.98
C ALA A 136 4.03 -4.74 -1.45
N ALA A 137 3.61 -3.56 -0.98
CA ALA A 137 3.30 -3.33 0.43
C ALA A 137 2.05 -4.11 0.87
N ALA A 138 0.96 -4.05 0.11
CA ALA A 138 -0.28 -4.79 0.38
C ALA A 138 -0.06 -6.31 0.45
N ALA A 139 0.75 -6.87 -0.46
CA ALA A 139 1.13 -8.28 -0.44
C ALA A 139 1.88 -8.69 0.85
N GLN A 140 2.76 -7.82 1.35
CA GLN A 140 3.53 -8.06 2.57
C GLN A 140 2.67 -7.90 3.84
N PHE A 141 1.71 -6.97 3.84
CA PHE A 141 0.73 -6.81 4.92
C PHE A 141 -0.38 -7.86 4.90
N LYS A 142 -0.44 -8.71 3.86
CA LYS A 142 -1.36 -9.85 3.75
C LYS A 142 -2.82 -9.39 3.64
N ASP A 143 -3.01 -8.29 2.93
CA ASP A 143 -4.30 -7.66 2.74
C ASP A 143 -4.85 -7.99 1.34
N PRO A 144 -5.69 -9.04 1.21
CA PRO A 144 -6.28 -9.41 -0.07
C PRO A 144 -7.23 -8.33 -0.61
N THR A 145 -7.86 -7.54 0.26
CA THR A 145 -8.78 -6.50 -0.19
C THR A 145 -8.02 -5.34 -0.82
N ALA A 146 -6.97 -4.85 -0.15
CA ALA A 146 -6.11 -3.81 -0.71
C ALA A 146 -5.47 -4.25 -2.03
N LEU A 147 -5.01 -5.51 -2.14
CA LEU A 147 -4.52 -6.07 -3.41
C LEU A 147 -5.58 -6.03 -4.50
N GLN A 148 -6.80 -6.47 -4.21
CA GLN A 148 -7.88 -6.48 -5.19
C GLN A 148 -8.21 -5.05 -5.66
N ILE A 149 -8.28 -4.10 -4.73
CA ILE A 149 -8.50 -2.68 -5.04
C ILE A 149 -7.39 -2.16 -5.96
N LEU A 150 -6.13 -2.34 -5.59
CA LEU A 150 -4.99 -1.86 -6.40
C LEU A 150 -4.96 -2.48 -7.80
N LEU A 151 -5.11 -3.80 -7.91
CA LEU A 151 -5.06 -4.52 -9.20
C LEU A 151 -6.22 -4.12 -10.12
N SER A 152 -7.42 -3.92 -9.56
CA SER A 152 -8.57 -3.40 -10.31
C SER A 152 -8.41 -1.96 -10.80
N HIS A 153 -7.49 -1.19 -10.22
CA HIS A 153 -7.14 0.18 -10.64
C HIS A 153 -5.83 0.24 -11.44
N GLY A 154 -5.36 -0.89 -11.99
CA GLY A 154 -4.21 -0.89 -12.90
C GLY A 154 -2.84 -0.90 -12.21
N ALA A 155 -2.77 -1.36 -10.96
CA ALA A 155 -1.49 -1.68 -10.34
C ALA A 155 -0.75 -2.77 -11.14
N GLU A 156 0.51 -2.53 -11.46
CA GLU A 156 1.39 -3.48 -12.11
C GLU A 156 1.69 -4.64 -11.17
N MET A 157 1.50 -5.88 -11.67
CA MET A 157 1.80 -7.09 -10.92
C MET A 157 3.29 -7.13 -10.57
N ASP A 158 3.62 -7.17 -9.28
CA ASP A 158 4.96 -7.46 -8.81
C ASP A 158 5.21 -8.97 -8.92
N PRO A 159 6.19 -9.42 -9.72
CA PRO A 159 6.51 -10.84 -9.85
C PRO A 159 6.88 -11.52 -8.52
N LEU A 160 7.27 -10.75 -7.50
CA LEU A 160 7.59 -11.25 -6.17
C LEU A 160 6.39 -11.27 -5.19
N ALA A 161 5.26 -10.63 -5.52
CA ALA A 161 4.10 -10.56 -4.63
C ALA A 161 3.57 -11.96 -4.26
N LEU A 162 3.56 -12.89 -5.22
CA LEU A 162 3.12 -14.27 -4.98
C LEU A 162 4.03 -14.98 -3.95
N PHE A 163 5.33 -14.68 -3.95
CA PHE A 163 6.26 -15.25 -2.95
C PHE A 163 5.96 -14.70 -1.56
N ASP A 164 5.64 -13.42 -1.43
CA ASP A 164 5.28 -12.82 -0.14
C ASP A 164 3.95 -13.39 0.39
N ALA A 165 2.96 -13.60 -0.48
CA ALA A 165 1.72 -14.30 -0.14
C ALA A 165 1.96 -15.75 0.34
N ILE A 166 2.95 -16.44 -0.23
CA ILE A 166 3.32 -17.80 0.20
C ILE A 166 3.95 -17.84 1.59
N LYS A 167 4.70 -16.81 2.01
CA LYS A 167 5.32 -16.74 3.37
C LYS A 167 4.30 -16.56 4.49
N VAL A 168 3.10 -16.10 4.17
CA VAL A 168 2.03 -15.85 5.16
C VAL A 168 1.66 -17.14 5.90
N ARG A 169 1.82 -17.13 7.23
CA ARG A 169 1.29 -18.17 8.13
C ARG A 169 -0.22 -18.01 8.29
N GLY A 170 -0.94 -19.13 8.36
CA GLY A 170 -2.40 -19.17 8.45
C GLY A 170 -3.05 -19.46 7.10
N HIS A 171 -4.01 -20.39 7.11
CA HIS A 171 -4.63 -20.96 5.92
C HIS A 171 -5.42 -19.92 5.10
N LYS A 172 -6.34 -19.18 5.75
CA LYS A 172 -7.29 -18.31 5.04
C LYS A 172 -6.65 -17.11 4.36
N ASN A 173 -5.85 -16.32 5.07
CA ASN A 173 -5.31 -15.06 4.52
C ASN A 173 -4.23 -15.31 3.47
N GLY A 174 -3.39 -16.34 3.66
CA GLY A 174 -2.35 -16.70 2.70
C GLY A 174 -2.94 -17.16 1.37
N THR A 175 -3.88 -18.10 1.40
CA THR A 175 -4.54 -18.61 0.19
C THR A 175 -5.40 -17.53 -0.48
N ALA A 176 -6.10 -16.68 0.29
CA ALA A 176 -6.88 -15.56 -0.28
C ALA A 176 -5.99 -14.54 -1.01
N THR A 177 -4.83 -14.18 -0.42
CA THR A 177 -3.84 -13.29 -1.05
C THR A 177 -3.30 -13.91 -2.35
N MET A 178 -2.96 -15.21 -2.32
CA MET A 178 -2.54 -15.94 -3.53
C MET A 178 -3.63 -15.96 -4.60
N ALA A 179 -4.88 -16.17 -4.21
CA ALA A 179 -6.01 -16.21 -5.12
C ALA A 179 -6.18 -14.89 -5.87
N VAL A 180 -6.21 -13.77 -5.13
CA VAL A 180 -6.31 -12.44 -5.74
C VAL A 180 -5.17 -12.20 -6.74
N LEU A 181 -3.92 -12.53 -6.37
CA LEU A 181 -2.77 -12.33 -7.26
C LEU A 181 -2.86 -13.19 -8.52
N ILE A 182 -3.19 -14.47 -8.39
CA ILE A 182 -3.27 -15.42 -9.50
C ILE A 182 -4.44 -15.07 -10.43
N ASP A 183 -5.59 -14.70 -9.88
CA ASP A 183 -6.78 -14.30 -10.66
C ASP A 183 -6.52 -13.02 -11.47
N HIS A 184 -5.57 -12.17 -11.06
CA HIS A 184 -5.12 -10.99 -11.78
C HIS A 184 -3.83 -11.22 -12.60
N GLY A 185 -3.49 -12.47 -12.88
CA GLY A 185 -2.42 -12.82 -13.82
C GLY A 185 -1.01 -12.89 -13.24
N ALA A 186 -0.85 -13.08 -11.92
CA ALA A 186 0.45 -13.41 -11.35
C ALA A 186 0.99 -14.71 -11.98
N ASP A 187 2.25 -14.66 -12.44
CA ASP A 187 2.91 -15.83 -13.02
C ASP A 187 3.21 -16.88 -11.96
N VAL A 188 2.39 -17.95 -11.93
CA VAL A 188 2.53 -19.10 -11.03
C VAL A 188 3.84 -19.88 -11.22
N ASN A 189 4.52 -19.67 -12.34
CA ASN A 189 5.79 -20.30 -12.69
C ASN A 189 6.96 -19.31 -12.67
N TYR A 190 6.75 -18.08 -12.18
CA TYR A 190 7.80 -17.06 -12.14
C TYR A 190 9.03 -17.59 -11.42
N MET A 191 10.18 -17.52 -12.08
CA MET A 191 11.43 -17.99 -11.54
C MET A 191 12.27 -16.81 -11.03
N THR A 192 12.48 -16.77 -9.71
CA THR A 192 13.37 -15.75 -9.12
C THR A 192 14.82 -15.92 -9.59
N LYS A 193 15.67 -14.90 -9.37
CA LYS A 193 17.12 -14.96 -9.64
C LYS A 193 17.83 -16.12 -8.94
N ASN A 194 17.26 -16.62 -7.85
CA ASN A 194 17.75 -17.78 -7.11
C ASN A 194 17.06 -19.08 -7.55
N TRP A 195 16.53 -19.15 -8.77
CA TRP A 195 15.90 -20.33 -9.36
C TRP A 195 14.89 -20.96 -8.41
N THR A 196 14.00 -20.13 -7.84
CA THR A 196 12.93 -20.59 -6.96
C THR A 196 11.62 -20.20 -7.61
N THR A 197 10.77 -21.19 -7.87
CA THR A 197 9.38 -21.01 -8.32
C THR A 197 8.44 -20.90 -7.12
N PRO A 198 7.23 -20.35 -7.27
CA PRO A 198 6.21 -20.32 -6.22
C PRO A 198 5.95 -21.72 -5.65
N LEU A 199 5.86 -22.74 -6.51
CA LEU A 199 5.64 -24.12 -6.10
C LEU A 199 6.79 -24.64 -5.22
N LEU A 200 8.04 -24.48 -5.64
CA LEU A 200 9.21 -24.82 -4.81
C LEU A 200 9.21 -24.07 -3.47
N HIS A 201 8.84 -22.79 -3.49
CA HIS A 201 8.74 -21.98 -2.27
C HIS A 201 7.69 -22.55 -1.30
N SER A 202 6.51 -22.94 -1.80
CA SER A 202 5.44 -23.53 -0.97
C SER A 202 5.83 -24.86 -0.33
N VAL A 203 6.65 -25.68 -1.01
CA VAL A 203 7.24 -26.91 -0.46
C VAL A 203 8.22 -26.60 0.68
N HIS A 204 9.03 -25.54 0.55
CA HIS A 204 9.92 -25.11 1.65
C HIS A 204 9.13 -24.75 2.92
N TYR A 205 7.96 -24.11 2.77
CA TYR A 205 7.06 -23.77 3.87
C TYR A 205 6.15 -24.92 4.33
N ARG A 206 6.24 -26.11 3.71
CA ARG A 206 5.44 -27.31 4.03
C ARG A 206 3.93 -27.04 4.03
N SER A 207 3.46 -26.23 3.07
CA SER A 207 2.05 -25.84 2.99
C SER A 207 1.33 -26.62 1.89
N LYS A 208 0.74 -27.76 2.26
CA LYS A 208 -0.05 -28.62 1.35
C LYS A 208 -1.13 -27.86 0.60
N GLU A 209 -1.87 -27.00 1.29
CA GLU A 209 -2.94 -26.21 0.68
C GLU A 209 -2.40 -25.29 -0.42
N LYS A 210 -1.30 -24.57 -0.17
CA LYS A 210 -0.68 -23.68 -1.15
C LYS A 210 -0.07 -24.46 -2.33
N VAL A 211 0.50 -25.64 -2.07
CA VAL A 211 0.98 -26.56 -3.12
C VAL A 211 -0.19 -26.96 -4.03
N LEU A 212 -1.28 -27.49 -3.46
CA LEU A 212 -2.45 -27.92 -4.22
C LEU A 212 -3.09 -26.75 -4.98
N TYR A 213 -3.14 -25.57 -4.37
CA TYR A 213 -3.65 -24.36 -5.02
C TYR A 213 -2.80 -23.98 -6.23
N LEU A 214 -1.48 -23.92 -6.09
CA LEU A 214 -0.58 -23.60 -7.21
C LEU A 214 -0.68 -24.62 -8.35
N LEU A 215 -0.72 -25.92 -8.03
CA LEU A 215 -0.89 -26.99 -9.03
C LEU A 215 -2.20 -26.85 -9.79
N LYS A 216 -3.31 -26.62 -9.08
CA LYS A 216 -4.62 -26.39 -9.68
C LYS A 216 -4.63 -25.20 -10.65
N HIS A 217 -3.77 -24.21 -10.41
CA HIS A 217 -3.64 -23.00 -11.22
C HIS A 217 -2.46 -23.05 -12.21
N GLY A 218 -1.96 -24.25 -12.55
CA GLY A 218 -1.01 -24.45 -13.65
C GLY A 218 0.46 -24.28 -13.28
N ALA A 219 0.81 -24.38 -11.99
CA ALA A 219 2.21 -24.45 -11.60
C ALA A 219 2.85 -25.74 -12.14
N ASP A 220 3.97 -25.61 -12.84
CA ASP A 220 4.72 -26.72 -13.44
C ASP A 220 5.52 -27.45 -12.34
N PRO A 221 5.16 -28.70 -12.02
CA PRO A 221 5.81 -29.49 -10.97
C PRO A 221 7.19 -30.01 -11.39
N THR A 222 7.61 -29.82 -12.64
CA THR A 222 8.89 -30.29 -13.18
C THR A 222 10.00 -29.25 -13.11
N LEU A 223 9.67 -27.98 -12.83
CA LEU A 223 10.64 -26.89 -12.75
C LEU A 223 11.64 -27.09 -11.59
N ARG A 224 12.92 -26.93 -11.89
CA ARG A 224 14.02 -27.28 -10.98
C ARG A 224 14.63 -26.09 -10.27
N GLY A 225 14.95 -26.29 -8.99
CA GLY A 225 15.51 -25.26 -8.11
C GLY A 225 17.04 -25.12 -8.11
N ARG A 226 17.56 -24.06 -7.46
CA ARG A 226 19.01 -23.75 -7.38
C ARG A 226 19.83 -24.77 -6.58
N VAL A 227 19.32 -25.26 -5.46
CA VAL A 227 20.05 -26.23 -4.62
C VAL A 227 19.81 -27.63 -5.20
N GLY A 228 20.58 -27.98 -6.23
CA GLY A 228 20.76 -29.38 -6.61
C GLY A 228 19.97 -29.91 -7.82
N LYS A 229 19.23 -29.08 -8.57
CA LYS A 229 18.31 -29.54 -9.64
C LYS A 229 17.04 -30.22 -9.10
N ASP A 230 16.74 -30.10 -7.81
CA ASP A 230 15.56 -30.74 -7.22
C ASP A 230 14.28 -30.21 -7.89
N THR A 231 13.42 -31.11 -8.38
CA THR A 231 12.00 -30.80 -8.60
C THR A 231 11.32 -30.54 -7.26
N PRO A 232 10.14 -29.89 -7.22
CA PRO A 232 9.27 -29.85 -6.06
C PRO A 232 9.17 -31.19 -5.32
N ALA A 233 8.99 -32.31 -6.02
CA ALA A 233 8.90 -33.63 -5.41
C ALA A 233 10.23 -34.05 -4.75
N GLU A 234 11.35 -33.93 -5.45
CA GLU A 234 12.69 -34.24 -4.91
C GLU A 234 12.98 -33.40 -3.64
N CYS A 235 12.57 -32.12 -3.64
CA CYS A 235 12.67 -31.25 -2.48
C CYS A 235 11.81 -31.72 -1.29
N ALA A 236 10.56 -32.14 -1.53
CA ALA A 236 9.69 -32.71 -0.51
C ALA A 236 10.27 -34.00 0.10
N GLN A 237 10.79 -34.89 -0.75
CA GLN A 237 11.43 -36.14 -0.34
C GLN A 237 12.65 -35.87 0.56
N ARG A 238 13.56 -34.99 0.14
CA ARG A 238 14.76 -34.62 0.92
C ARG A 238 14.41 -34.02 2.28
N ARG A 239 13.23 -33.38 2.40
CA ARG A 239 12.73 -32.79 3.66
C ARG A 239 11.96 -33.80 4.52
N GLY A 240 11.76 -35.02 4.05
CA GLY A 240 11.00 -36.07 4.73
C GLY A 240 9.49 -35.80 4.74
N ASP A 241 8.97 -35.02 3.80
CA ASP A 241 7.54 -34.73 3.67
C ASP A 241 6.91 -35.70 2.66
N GLN A 242 6.59 -36.91 3.15
CA GLN A 242 6.10 -38.01 2.32
C GLN A 242 4.78 -37.68 1.63
N GLU A 243 3.88 -36.97 2.32
CA GLU A 243 2.59 -36.58 1.76
C GLU A 243 2.77 -35.59 0.60
N LEU A 244 3.57 -34.54 0.77
CA LEU A 244 3.87 -33.61 -0.32
C LEU A 244 4.60 -34.29 -1.48
N PHE A 245 5.49 -35.23 -1.19
CA PHE A 245 6.19 -36.00 -2.21
C PHE A 245 5.20 -36.76 -3.11
N GLU A 246 4.25 -37.49 -2.52
CA GLU A 246 3.24 -38.25 -3.27
C GLU A 246 2.36 -37.34 -4.13
N ILE A 247 1.91 -36.20 -3.57
CA ILE A 247 1.12 -35.19 -4.29
C ILE A 247 1.88 -34.66 -5.51
N LEU A 248 3.15 -34.29 -5.31
CA LEU A 248 3.96 -33.69 -6.37
C LEU A 248 4.38 -34.71 -7.43
N LYS A 249 4.65 -35.96 -7.04
CA LYS A 249 4.90 -37.05 -8.00
C LYS A 249 3.67 -37.35 -8.85
N ALA A 250 2.47 -37.35 -8.28
CA ALA A 250 1.24 -37.49 -9.04
C ALA A 250 1.09 -36.35 -10.05
N ALA A 251 1.31 -35.11 -9.63
CA ALA A 251 1.25 -33.94 -10.50
C ALA A 251 2.29 -33.96 -11.64
N GLU A 252 3.52 -34.45 -11.40
CA GLU A 252 4.53 -34.63 -12.44
C GLU A 252 4.07 -35.64 -13.53
N VAL A 253 3.36 -36.71 -13.12
CA VAL A 253 2.82 -37.70 -14.07
C VAL A 253 1.67 -37.12 -14.89
N GLU A 254 0.77 -36.38 -14.25
CA GLU A 254 -0.36 -35.71 -14.92
C GLU A 254 0.12 -34.65 -15.92
N HIS A 255 1.16 -33.89 -15.58
CA HIS A 255 1.73 -32.86 -16.46
C HIS A 255 2.43 -33.43 -17.72
N ALA A 256 2.81 -34.71 -17.70
CA ALA A 256 3.49 -35.37 -18.82
C ALA A 256 2.53 -35.98 -19.85
N GLN A 257 1.22 -35.98 -19.58
CA GLN A 257 0.15 -36.53 -20.45
C GLN A 257 -0.52 -35.45 -21.29
#